data_AF-A0A9D3YRA4-F1
#
_entry.id   AF-A0A9D3YRA4-F1
#
_cell.length_a   1.000
_cell.length_b   1.000
_cell.length_c   1.000
_cell.angle_alpha   90.00
_cell.angle_beta   90.00
_cell.angle_gamma   90.00
#
_symmetry.space_group_name_H-M   'P 1'
#
loop_
_entity.id
_entity.type
_entity.pdbx_description
1 polymer ?
#
loop_
_entity_poly.entity_id
_entity_poly.type
_entity_poly.pdbx_seq_one_letter_code
_entity_poly.pdbx_strand_id
1 'polypeptide(L)'
;MQSPKRKFANNMISYLVFLSLFAYVLLFDLTSNVSTKEFVLLAWVLTILVEEIRQMHQIYHMPGYEKASSCVQRIRKLKNYISKDWNSIDVFTIVMFLLGFGLRFKQSRDTFDWPRVVLAVNFVAFVFRLVHLFSVEKTIGSKIIIILRMVNDLLYVLVIMAVFLLAYAIASHSILYPGATLTWETARQIIRKPYFHLYGELFLDETEGTYKFK
;
A
#
# COMPACT_ATOMS: atom_id res chain seq x y z
N MET A 1 19.92 31.09 5.80
CA MET A 1 18.97 30.47 4.84
C MET A 1 19.59 29.18 4.28
N GLN A 2 19.06 28.00 4.59
CA GLN A 2 19.53 26.76 3.96
C GLN A 2 18.95 26.62 2.55
N SER A 3 19.78 26.20 1.58
CA SER A 3 19.37 26.00 0.18
C SER A 3 18.24 24.95 0.06
N PRO A 4 17.23 25.14 -0.81
CA PRO A 4 16.08 24.22 -0.94
C PRO A 4 16.47 22.74 -1.18
N LYS A 5 17.53 22.49 -1.95
CA LYS A 5 18.05 21.14 -2.22
C LYS A 5 18.52 20.42 -0.95
N ARG A 6 19.21 21.14 -0.05
CA ARG A 6 19.67 20.58 1.23
C ARG A 6 18.51 20.24 2.16
N LYS A 7 17.45 21.06 2.16
CA LYS A 7 16.22 20.78 2.93
C LYS A 7 15.52 19.51 2.44
N PHE A 8 15.41 19.35 1.11
CA PHE A 8 14.84 18.15 0.51
C PHE A 8 15.65 16.90 0.84
N ALA A 9 16.97 16.93 0.65
CA ALA A 9 17.85 15.81 0.97
C ALA A 9 17.76 15.40 2.45
N ASN A 10 17.72 16.38 3.36
CA ASN A 10 17.57 16.10 4.79
C ASN A 10 16.22 15.46 5.12
N ASN A 11 15.13 15.94 4.49
CA ASN A 11 13.81 15.35 4.65
C ASN A 11 13.78 13.90 4.14
N MET A 12 14.44 13.63 3.01
CA MET A 12 14.52 12.30 2.42
C MET A 12 15.31 11.33 3.31
N ILE A 13 16.46 11.74 3.82
CA ILE A 13 17.26 10.92 4.74
C ILE A 13 16.46 10.63 6.02
N SER A 14 15.84 11.66 6.59
CA SER A 14 14.98 11.52 7.78
C SER A 14 13.87 10.48 7.54
N TYR A 15 13.22 10.54 6.37
CA TYR A 15 12.15 9.61 6.02
C TYR A 15 12.65 8.17 5.78
N LEU A 16 13.84 7.99 5.21
CA LEU A 16 14.46 6.66 5.08
C LEU A 16 14.83 6.07 6.46
N VAL A 17 15.29 6.90 7.40
CA VAL A 17 15.53 6.47 8.79
C VAL A 17 14.22 6.05 9.46
N PHE A 18 13.15 6.82 9.27
CA PHE A 18 11.80 6.45 9.74
C PHE A 18 11.35 5.08 9.20
N LEU A 19 11.46 4.84 7.90
CA LEU A 19 11.10 3.56 7.30
C LEU A 19 11.97 2.41 7.83
N SER A 20 13.26 2.65 8.04
CA SER A 20 14.18 1.67 8.59
C SER A 20 13.80 1.30 10.04
N LEU A 21 13.45 2.31 10.86
CA LEU A 21 12.94 2.10 12.21
C LEU A 21 11.61 1.33 12.18
N PHE A 22 10.69 1.68 11.28
CA PHE A 22 9.41 0.98 11.15
C PHE A 22 9.63 -0.49 10.74
N ALA A 23 10.47 -0.75 9.74
CA ALA A 23 10.83 -2.11 9.34
C ALA A 23 11.45 -2.91 10.50
N TYR A 24 12.33 -2.29 11.28
CA TYR A 24 12.95 -2.91 12.45
C TYR A 24 11.91 -3.27 13.52
N VAL A 25 10.99 -2.35 13.85
CA VAL A 25 9.90 -2.61 14.82
C VAL A 25 8.99 -3.74 14.33
N LEU A 26 8.64 -3.73 13.03
CA LEU A 26 7.77 -4.73 12.42
C LEU A 26 8.40 -6.15 12.47
N LEU A 27 9.70 -6.25 12.17
CA LEU A 27 10.42 -7.52 12.12
C LEU A 27 10.76 -8.06 13.51
N PHE A 28 11.25 -7.21 14.42
CA PHE A 28 11.92 -7.67 15.64
C PHE A 28 11.22 -7.31 16.95
N ASP A 29 10.54 -6.17 17.05
CA ASP A 29 10.04 -5.69 18.35
C ASP A 29 8.55 -5.93 18.60
N LEU A 30 7.77 -6.34 17.59
CA LEU A 30 6.33 -6.69 17.73
C LEU A 30 6.14 -7.97 18.56
N THR A 31 6.45 -7.89 19.85
CA THR A 31 6.37 -8.96 20.86
C THR A 31 5.20 -8.70 21.82
N SER A 32 4.99 -9.50 22.86
CA SER A 32 3.83 -9.32 23.76
C SER A 32 3.85 -8.03 24.59
N ASN A 33 5.01 -7.37 24.74
CA ASN A 33 5.13 -6.10 25.45
C ASN A 33 5.40 -4.96 24.46
N VAL A 34 4.85 -3.79 24.73
CA VAL A 34 5.08 -2.59 23.89
C VAL A 34 6.50 -2.09 24.12
N SER A 35 7.33 -2.13 23.08
CA SER A 35 8.73 -1.67 23.13
C SER A 35 8.82 -0.14 23.12
N THR A 36 9.87 0.43 23.71
CA THR A 36 10.13 1.88 23.65
C THR A 36 10.26 2.39 22.21
N LYS A 37 10.74 1.55 21.30
CA LYS A 37 10.86 1.84 19.85
C LYS A 37 9.50 1.98 19.16
N GLU A 38 8.46 1.26 19.62
CA GLU A 38 7.09 1.43 19.12
C GLU A 38 6.55 2.83 19.46
N PHE A 39 6.88 3.36 20.65
CA PHE A 39 6.50 4.72 21.03
C PHE A 39 7.27 5.78 20.23
N VAL A 40 8.55 5.56 19.94
CA VAL A 40 9.31 6.45 19.05
C VAL A 40 8.70 6.48 17.64
N LEU A 41 8.31 5.31 17.12
CA LEU A 41 7.61 5.20 15.84
C LEU A 41 6.27 5.96 15.85
N LEU A 42 5.47 5.79 16.90
CA LEU A 42 4.22 6.52 17.08
C LEU A 42 4.46 8.03 17.10
N ALA A 43 5.44 8.50 17.88
CA ALA A 43 5.79 9.92 17.95
C ALA A 43 6.18 10.47 16.58
N TRP A 44 6.92 9.70 15.79
CA TRP A 44 7.29 10.08 14.42
C TRP A 44 6.06 10.20 13.52
N VAL A 45 5.13 9.24 13.55
CA VAL A 45 3.89 9.35 12.76
C VAL A 45 3.04 10.53 13.22
N LEU A 46 3.02 10.86 14.51
CA LEU A 46 2.37 12.08 15.01
C LEU A 46 3.02 13.35 14.46
N THR A 47 4.35 13.40 14.31
CA THR A 47 4.99 14.55 13.63
C THR A 47 4.57 14.67 12.16
N ILE A 48 4.45 13.55 11.44
CA ILE A 48 3.94 13.53 10.05
C ILE A 48 2.47 14.01 10.02
N LEU A 49 1.64 13.56 10.96
CA LEU A 49 0.25 14.02 11.09
C LEU A 49 0.17 15.53 11.32
N VAL A 50 1.02 16.09 12.19
CA VAL A 50 1.08 17.54 12.43
C VAL A 50 1.51 18.28 11.16
N GLU A 51 2.47 17.76 10.40
CA GLU A 51 2.86 18.33 9.12
C GLU A 51 1.71 18.32 8.10
N GLU A 52 0.94 17.25 8.00
CA GLU A 52 -0.24 17.17 7.14
C GLU A 52 -1.32 18.18 7.56
N ILE A 53 -1.59 18.31 8.88
CA ILE A 53 -2.52 19.31 9.41
C ILE A 53 -2.02 20.74 9.11
N ARG A 54 -0.71 20.98 9.19
CA ARG A 54 -0.11 22.28 8.87
C ARG A 54 -0.22 22.60 7.37
N GLN A 55 0.07 21.64 6.49
CA GLN A 55 -0.08 21.79 5.04
C GLN A 55 -1.54 22.09 4.67
N MET A 56 -2.44 21.36 5.30
CA MET A 56 -3.87 21.63 5.28
C MET A 56 -4.14 23.08 5.63
N HIS A 57 -3.80 23.50 6.86
CA HIS A 57 -4.03 24.86 7.38
C HIS A 57 -3.51 25.96 6.44
N GLN A 58 -2.32 25.78 5.89
CA GLN A 58 -1.68 26.73 4.99
C GLN A 58 -2.45 26.91 3.67
N ILE A 59 -3.05 25.86 3.14
CA ILE A 59 -3.93 25.95 1.95
C ILE A 59 -5.23 26.71 2.27
N TYR A 60 -5.72 26.68 3.52
CA TYR A 60 -6.92 27.45 3.92
C TYR A 60 -6.72 28.97 3.92
N HIS A 61 -5.46 29.47 3.95
CA HIS A 61 -5.14 30.90 4.01
C HIS A 61 -4.92 31.58 2.65
N MET A 62 -5.20 30.90 1.52
CA MET A 62 -5.07 31.50 0.20
C MET A 62 -6.18 32.55 -0.06
N PRO A 63 -5.85 33.79 -0.51
CA PRO A 63 -6.84 34.84 -0.69
C PRO A 63 -7.72 34.54 -1.91
N GLY A 64 -9.04 34.52 -1.73
CA GLY A 64 -9.99 34.26 -2.82
C GLY A 64 -11.32 33.61 -2.43
N TYR A 65 -11.57 33.30 -1.15
CA TYR A 65 -12.80 32.63 -0.73
C TYR A 65 -13.32 33.13 0.61
N GLU A 66 -13.74 34.40 0.63
CA GLU A 66 -13.99 35.19 1.85
C GLU A 66 -15.45 35.13 2.36
N LYS A 67 -16.40 34.50 1.67
CA LYS A 67 -17.82 34.54 2.09
C LYS A 67 -18.52 33.18 1.97
N ALA A 68 -18.64 32.44 3.08
CA ALA A 68 -19.81 31.63 3.49
C ALA A 68 -19.50 30.60 4.60
N SER A 69 -20.19 30.73 5.75
CA SER A 69 -20.56 29.74 6.79
C SER A 69 -19.68 28.48 7.09
N SER A 70 -19.25 28.41 8.36
CA SER A 70 -18.05 27.73 8.88
C SER A 70 -17.99 26.19 8.95
N CYS A 71 -19.06 25.42 8.72
CA CYS A 71 -19.03 23.95 8.89
C CYS A 71 -19.14 23.17 7.56
N VAL A 72 -20.14 23.49 6.74
CA VAL A 72 -20.35 22.87 5.41
C VAL A 72 -19.18 23.15 4.47
N GLN A 73 -18.56 24.33 4.58
CA GLN A 73 -17.38 24.70 3.82
C GLN A 73 -16.13 23.92 4.25
N ARG A 74 -15.96 23.61 5.54
CA ARG A 74 -14.83 22.78 6.03
C ARG A 74 -14.88 21.37 5.44
N ILE A 75 -16.06 20.77 5.38
CA ILE A 75 -16.27 19.43 4.79
C ILE A 75 -16.06 19.48 3.27
N ARG A 76 -16.58 20.50 2.58
CA ARG A 76 -16.38 20.67 1.13
C ARG A 76 -14.92 20.95 0.76
N LYS A 77 -14.19 21.67 1.63
CA LYS A 77 -12.74 21.96 1.49
C LYS A 77 -11.87 20.74 1.82
N LEU A 78 -12.22 19.96 2.85
CA LEU A 78 -11.60 18.67 3.15
C LEU A 78 -11.81 17.69 1.99
N LYS A 79 -13.01 17.65 1.42
CA LYS A 79 -13.31 16.87 0.22
C LYS A 79 -12.44 17.28 -0.97
N ASN A 80 -12.22 18.58 -1.20
CA ASN A 80 -11.35 19.07 -2.28
C ASN A 80 -9.86 18.77 -2.03
N TYR A 81 -9.41 18.75 -0.78
CA TYR A 81 -8.04 18.38 -0.41
C TYR A 81 -7.81 16.88 -0.59
N ILE A 82 -8.72 16.06 -0.07
CA ILE A 82 -8.72 14.60 -0.25
C ILE A 82 -8.91 14.23 -1.73
N SER A 83 -9.53 15.07 -2.55
CA SER A 83 -9.69 14.83 -3.98
C SER A 83 -8.39 14.91 -4.78
N LYS A 84 -7.27 15.36 -4.20
CA LYS A 84 -5.96 15.20 -4.82
C LYS A 84 -5.44 13.79 -4.55
N ASP A 85 -5.18 13.02 -5.60
CA ASP A 85 -4.85 11.59 -5.54
C ASP A 85 -3.75 11.25 -4.52
N TRP A 86 -2.66 12.03 -4.50
CA TRP A 86 -1.54 11.82 -3.58
C TRP A 86 -1.89 12.06 -2.12
N ASN A 87 -2.68 13.09 -1.88
CA ASN A 87 -3.02 13.49 -0.53
C ASN A 87 -4.08 12.56 0.12
N SER A 88 -4.97 12.00 -0.69
CA SER A 88 -5.91 10.96 -0.22
C SER A 88 -5.15 9.76 0.36
N ILE A 89 -4.11 9.31 -0.36
CA ILE A 89 -3.26 8.18 0.05
C ILE A 89 -2.50 8.50 1.34
N ASP A 90 -2.00 9.72 1.48
CA ASP A 90 -1.29 10.18 2.67
C ASP A 90 -2.20 10.18 3.93
N VAL A 91 -3.41 10.73 3.81
CA VAL A 91 -4.40 10.70 4.89
C VAL A 91 -4.82 9.27 5.22
N PHE A 92 -5.06 8.44 4.20
CA PHE A 92 -5.40 7.03 4.37
C PHE A 92 -4.31 6.26 5.14
N THR A 93 -3.05 6.48 4.79
CA THR A 93 -1.89 5.83 5.43
C THR A 93 -1.78 6.20 6.91
N ILE A 94 -2.01 7.46 7.26
CA ILE A 94 -1.96 7.90 8.67
C ILE A 94 -3.12 7.32 9.47
N VAL A 95 -4.34 7.33 8.91
CA VAL A 95 -5.52 6.74 9.57
C VAL A 95 -5.33 5.24 9.78
N MET A 96 -4.85 4.53 8.76
CA MET A 96 -4.58 3.09 8.84
C MET A 96 -3.51 2.77 9.89
N PHE A 97 -2.46 3.60 10.01
CA PHE A 97 -1.48 3.46 11.09
C PHE A 97 -2.11 3.63 12.47
N LEU A 98 -2.91 4.67 12.69
CA LEU A 98 -3.56 4.92 13.98
C LEU A 98 -4.52 3.80 14.37
N LEU A 99 -5.24 3.23 13.39
CA LEU A 99 -6.08 2.05 13.62
C LEU A 99 -5.25 0.82 13.99
N GLY A 100 -4.18 0.54 13.25
CA GLY A 100 -3.27 -0.58 13.54
C GLY A 100 -2.62 -0.47 14.93
N PHE A 101 -2.17 0.73 15.29
CA PHE A 101 -1.60 1.01 16.61
C PHE A 101 -2.66 1.02 17.72
N GLY A 102 -3.90 1.44 17.42
CA GLY A 102 -5.03 1.32 18.33
C GLY A 102 -5.39 -0.14 18.64
N LEU A 103 -5.32 -1.02 17.64
CA LEU A 103 -5.50 -2.46 17.82
C LEU A 103 -4.34 -3.06 18.65
N ARG A 104 -3.11 -2.54 18.48
CA ARG A 104 -1.94 -2.95 19.27
C ARG A 104 -2.15 -2.72 20.77
N PHE A 105 -2.74 -1.60 21.19
CA PHE A 105 -3.06 -1.35 22.60
C PHE A 105 -4.17 -2.24 23.17
N LYS A 106 -5.08 -2.70 22.32
CA LYS A 106 -6.20 -3.56 22.72
C LYS A 106 -5.88 -5.06 22.62
N GLN A 107 -4.65 -5.42 22.24
CA GLN A 107 -4.28 -6.81 22.02
C GLN A 107 -4.11 -7.54 23.36
N SER A 108 -5.07 -8.42 23.66
CA SER A 108 -4.96 -9.43 24.71
C SER A 108 -4.11 -10.62 24.24
N ARG A 109 -3.44 -11.30 25.17
CA ARG A 109 -2.47 -12.38 24.90
C ARG A 109 -3.01 -13.57 24.09
N ASP A 110 -4.33 -13.76 24.04
CA ASP A 110 -4.97 -14.92 23.40
C ASP A 110 -5.63 -14.61 22.04
N THR A 111 -5.52 -13.37 21.54
CA THR A 111 -6.12 -12.94 20.28
C THR A 111 -5.12 -13.00 19.13
N PHE A 112 -5.59 -13.40 17.95
CA PHE A 112 -4.86 -13.39 16.66
C PHE A 112 -4.09 -12.08 16.44
N ASP A 113 -2.90 -12.16 15.83
CA ASP A 113 -1.94 -11.05 15.59
C ASP A 113 -2.41 -10.04 14.52
N TRP A 114 -3.66 -9.58 14.61
CA TRP A 114 -4.23 -8.55 13.75
C TRP A 114 -3.38 -7.26 13.67
N PRO A 115 -2.80 -6.74 14.76
CA PRO A 115 -1.99 -5.52 14.68
C PRO A 115 -0.75 -5.69 13.80
N ARG A 116 -0.13 -6.87 13.82
CA ARG A 116 1.04 -7.17 12.98
C ARG A 116 0.68 -7.15 11.51
N VAL A 117 -0.45 -7.76 11.12
CA VAL A 117 -0.92 -7.78 9.72
C VAL A 117 -1.27 -6.37 9.26
N VAL A 118 -2.04 -5.61 10.05
CA VAL A 118 -2.44 -4.25 9.69
C VAL A 118 -1.23 -3.33 9.57
N LEU A 119 -0.29 -3.39 10.51
CA LEU A 119 0.94 -2.58 10.46
C LEU A 119 1.87 -2.99 9.30
N ALA A 120 1.90 -4.27 8.92
CA ALA A 120 2.68 -4.73 7.77
C ALA A 120 2.12 -4.18 6.45
N VAL A 121 0.80 -4.23 6.24
CA VAL A 121 0.17 -3.63 5.06
C VAL A 121 0.37 -2.11 5.07
N ASN A 122 0.27 -1.50 6.26
CA ASN A 122 0.48 -0.06 6.40
C ASN A 122 1.93 0.37 6.13
N PHE A 123 2.93 -0.47 6.45
CA PHE A 123 4.32 -0.23 6.07
C PHE A 123 4.48 -0.10 4.55
N VAL A 124 3.80 -0.96 3.77
CA VAL A 124 3.79 -0.87 2.30
C VAL A 124 3.20 0.47 1.83
N ALA A 125 2.13 0.95 2.48
CA ALA A 125 1.56 2.26 2.16
C ALA A 125 2.53 3.42 2.44
N PHE A 126 3.28 3.39 3.54
CA PHE A 126 4.36 4.35 3.79
C PHE A 126 5.51 4.23 2.77
N VAL A 127 5.83 3.04 2.28
CA VAL A 127 6.81 2.89 1.19
C VAL A 127 6.29 3.53 -0.11
N PHE A 128 4.99 3.42 -0.43
CA PHE A 128 4.42 4.11 -1.59
C PHE A 128 4.56 5.64 -1.50
N ARG A 129 4.52 6.22 -0.30
CA ARG A 129 4.77 7.67 -0.10
C ARG A 129 6.20 8.08 -0.50
N LEU A 130 7.17 7.17 -0.54
CA LEU A 130 8.49 7.47 -1.14
C LEU A 130 8.37 7.85 -2.61
N VAL A 131 7.46 7.22 -3.36
CA VAL A 131 7.26 7.53 -4.79
C VAL A 131 6.82 8.99 -4.94
N HIS A 132 5.92 9.45 -4.08
CA HIS A 132 5.52 10.85 -4.04
C HIS A 132 6.69 11.79 -3.71
N LEU A 133 7.52 11.42 -2.72
CA LEU A 133 8.70 12.20 -2.34
C LEU A 133 9.75 12.27 -3.46
N PHE A 134 10.01 11.17 -4.16
CA PHE A 134 10.93 11.12 -5.31
C PHE A 134 10.40 11.86 -6.53
N SER A 135 9.07 12.04 -6.65
CA SER A 135 8.45 12.83 -7.72
C SER A 135 8.90 14.30 -7.73
N VAL A 136 9.35 14.82 -6.58
CA VAL A 136 9.84 16.20 -6.45
C VAL A 136 11.27 16.37 -7.03
N GLU A 137 12.04 15.28 -7.15
CA GLU A 137 13.38 15.34 -7.71
C GLU A 137 13.35 15.52 -9.23
N LYS A 138 14.16 16.44 -9.77
CA LYS A 138 14.04 16.90 -11.16
C LYS A 138 14.36 15.79 -12.19
N THR A 139 15.25 14.88 -11.83
CA THR A 139 15.72 13.80 -12.72
C THR A 139 14.85 12.54 -12.65
N ILE A 140 14.42 12.16 -11.45
CA ILE A 140 13.64 10.95 -11.20
C ILE A 140 12.14 11.21 -11.37
N GLY A 141 11.66 12.38 -10.96
CA GLY A 141 10.23 12.69 -10.94
C GLY A 141 9.58 12.67 -12.31
N SER A 142 10.26 13.18 -13.34
CA SER A 142 9.76 13.10 -14.72
C SER A 142 9.58 11.66 -15.19
N LYS A 143 10.50 10.75 -14.83
CA LYS A 143 10.41 9.32 -15.16
C LYS A 143 9.25 8.65 -14.41
N ILE A 144 9.06 8.95 -13.13
CA ILE A 144 7.93 8.45 -12.33
C ILE A 144 6.60 8.86 -12.96
N ILE A 145 6.45 10.14 -13.35
CA ILE A 145 5.21 10.63 -13.96
C ILE A 145 4.92 9.94 -15.29
N ILE A 146 5.95 9.66 -16.10
CA ILE A 146 5.80 8.90 -17.35
C ILE A 146 5.32 7.48 -17.04
N ILE A 147 5.97 6.77 -16.11
CA ILE A 147 5.58 5.40 -15.72
C ILE A 147 4.12 5.37 -15.24
N LEU A 148 3.73 6.30 -14.35
CA LEU A 148 2.36 6.36 -13.82
C LEU A 148 1.31 6.60 -14.90
N ARG A 149 1.64 7.33 -15.98
CA ARG A 149 0.73 7.50 -17.11
C ARG A 149 0.61 6.23 -17.95
N MET A 150 1.69 5.48 -18.09
CA MET A 150 1.70 4.22 -18.85
C MET A 150 0.96 3.07 -18.12
N VAL A 151 0.74 3.17 -16.81
CA VAL A 151 -0.04 2.16 -16.05
C VAL A 151 -1.47 2.04 -16.59
N ASN A 152 -2.08 3.14 -17.05
CA ASN A 152 -3.42 3.09 -17.63
C ASN A 152 -3.44 2.28 -18.93
N ASP A 153 -2.42 2.42 -19.79
CA ASP A 153 -2.29 1.64 -21.02
C ASP A 153 -2.00 0.17 -20.71
N LEU A 154 -1.16 -0.09 -19.70
CA LEU A 154 -0.84 -1.43 -19.22
C LEU A 154 -2.08 -2.15 -18.65
N LEU A 155 -3.00 -1.43 -18.01
CA LEU A 155 -4.22 -2.01 -17.45
C LEU A 155 -5.09 -2.67 -18.52
N TYR A 156 -5.21 -2.08 -19.71
CA TYR A 156 -5.95 -2.69 -20.82
C TYR A 156 -5.32 -4.01 -21.27
N VAL A 157 -3.99 -4.05 -21.38
CA VAL A 157 -3.25 -5.27 -21.72
C VAL A 157 -3.42 -6.34 -20.64
N LEU A 158 -3.36 -5.96 -19.36
CA LEU A 158 -3.58 -6.88 -18.24
C LEU A 158 -4.98 -7.49 -18.23
N VAL A 159 -6.01 -6.71 -18.58
CA VAL A 159 -7.40 -7.23 -18.68
C VAL A 159 -7.51 -8.25 -19.79
N ILE A 160 -6.97 -7.97 -20.98
CA ILE A 160 -6.98 -8.93 -22.10
C ILE A 160 -6.23 -10.21 -21.71
N MET A 161 -5.05 -10.07 -21.12
CA MET A 161 -4.25 -11.19 -20.63
C MET A 161 -5.00 -12.02 -19.58
N ALA A 162 -5.71 -11.38 -18.64
CA ALA A 162 -6.50 -12.05 -17.61
C ALA A 162 -7.64 -12.90 -18.21
N VAL A 163 -8.29 -12.44 -19.28
CA VAL A 163 -9.35 -13.20 -19.98
C VAL A 163 -8.77 -14.48 -20.59
N PHE A 164 -7.65 -14.39 -21.30
CA PHE A 164 -6.99 -15.57 -21.90
C PHE A 164 -6.47 -16.53 -20.84
N LEU A 165 -5.86 -16.01 -19.76
CA LEU A 165 -5.39 -16.82 -18.65
C LEU A 165 -6.53 -17.57 -17.97
N LEU A 166 -7.67 -16.91 -17.74
CA LEU A 166 -8.83 -17.54 -17.12
C LEU A 166 -9.40 -18.67 -18.00
N ALA A 167 -9.47 -18.45 -19.32
CA ALA A 167 -9.91 -19.47 -20.26
C ALA A 167 -8.98 -20.69 -20.23
N TYR A 168 -7.67 -20.48 -20.27
CA TYR A 168 -6.67 -21.54 -20.13
C TYR A 168 -6.77 -22.25 -18.78
N ALA A 169 -6.93 -21.49 -17.68
CA ALA A 169 -7.04 -22.01 -16.33
C ALA A 169 -8.20 -23.02 -16.19
N ILE A 170 -9.38 -22.62 -16.68
CA ILE A 170 -10.60 -23.43 -16.58
C ILE A 170 -10.47 -24.67 -17.47
N ALA A 171 -9.99 -24.51 -18.71
CA ALA A 171 -9.80 -25.62 -19.64
C ALA A 171 -8.77 -26.64 -19.13
N SER A 172 -7.63 -26.17 -18.62
CA SER A 172 -6.60 -27.06 -18.08
C SER A 172 -7.09 -27.76 -16.81
N HIS A 173 -7.76 -27.05 -15.90
CA HIS A 173 -8.26 -27.65 -14.66
C HIS A 173 -9.36 -28.68 -14.90
N SER A 174 -10.26 -28.46 -15.88
CA SER A 174 -11.33 -29.41 -16.20
C SER A 174 -10.81 -30.72 -16.78
N ILE A 175 -9.71 -30.67 -17.53
CA ILE A 175 -9.05 -31.86 -18.09
C ILE A 175 -8.27 -32.60 -17.01
N LEU A 176 -7.52 -31.88 -16.17
CA LEU A 176 -6.59 -32.50 -15.21
C LEU A 176 -7.29 -33.08 -13.98
N TYR A 177 -8.43 -32.51 -13.56
CA TYR A 177 -9.18 -32.96 -12.39
C TYR A 177 -10.68 -33.14 -12.69
N PRO A 178 -11.06 -34.22 -13.41
CA PRO A 178 -12.46 -34.49 -13.70
C PRO A 178 -13.24 -34.75 -12.40
N GLY A 179 -14.32 -33.98 -12.16
CA GLY A 179 -15.21 -34.16 -11.01
C GLY A 179 -14.79 -33.44 -9.72
N ALA A 180 -13.90 -32.44 -9.78
CA ALA A 180 -13.53 -31.64 -8.61
C ALA A 180 -14.73 -30.90 -8.00
N THR A 181 -14.82 -30.86 -6.67
CA THR A 181 -15.86 -30.12 -5.95
C THR A 181 -15.55 -28.63 -5.91
N LEU A 182 -16.61 -27.81 -5.92
CA LEU A 182 -16.49 -26.36 -5.81
C LEU A 182 -16.14 -25.98 -4.37
N THR A 183 -14.85 -25.95 -4.06
CA THR A 183 -14.31 -25.43 -2.79
C THR A 183 -13.51 -24.15 -3.04
N TRP A 184 -13.34 -23.34 -1.99
CA TRP A 184 -12.50 -22.14 -2.05
C TRP A 184 -11.05 -22.46 -2.44
N GLU A 185 -10.57 -23.64 -2.05
CA GLU A 185 -9.24 -24.11 -2.41
C GLU A 185 -9.12 -24.39 -3.90
N THR A 186 -10.11 -25.06 -4.49
CA THR A 186 -10.20 -25.30 -5.94
C THR A 186 -10.19 -23.97 -6.71
N ALA A 187 -11.01 -23.00 -6.30
CA ALA A 187 -11.07 -21.68 -6.93
C ALA A 187 -9.72 -20.94 -6.86
N ARG A 188 -9.05 -20.98 -5.70
CA ARG A 188 -7.71 -20.40 -5.53
C ARG A 188 -6.68 -21.07 -6.44
N GLN A 189 -6.70 -22.40 -6.55
CA GLN A 189 -5.76 -23.15 -7.38
C GLN A 189 -5.92 -22.84 -8.87
N ILE A 190 -7.17 -22.73 -9.36
CA ILE A 190 -7.48 -22.39 -10.76
C ILE A 190 -6.82 -21.07 -11.15
N ILE A 191 -6.88 -20.04 -10.28
CA ILE A 191 -6.28 -18.73 -10.59
C ILE A 191 -4.76 -18.73 -10.38
N ARG A 192 -4.28 -19.45 -9.35
CA ARG A 192 -2.87 -19.42 -8.93
C ARG A 192 -1.92 -20.04 -9.95
N LYS A 193 -2.23 -21.23 -10.48
CA LYS A 193 -1.37 -21.95 -11.44
C LYS A 193 -1.03 -21.12 -12.70
N PRO A 194 -2.01 -20.64 -13.49
CA PRO A 194 -1.75 -19.86 -14.70
C PRO A 194 -1.08 -18.52 -14.40
N TYR A 195 -1.31 -17.93 -13.21
CA TYR A 195 -0.61 -16.73 -12.78
C TYR A 195 0.90 -16.95 -12.67
N PHE A 196 1.34 -18.03 -12.04
CA PHE A 196 2.77 -18.37 -11.93
C PHE A 196 3.39 -18.81 -13.27
N HIS A 197 2.60 -19.40 -14.18
CA HIS A 197 3.06 -19.72 -15.53
C HIS A 197 3.52 -18.46 -16.30
N LEU A 198 2.90 -17.29 -16.06
CA LEU A 198 3.35 -16.02 -16.65
C LEU A 198 4.77 -15.63 -16.21
N TYR A 199 5.17 -16.04 -15.00
CA TYR A 199 6.49 -15.78 -14.44
C TYR A 199 7.51 -16.88 -14.78
N GLY A 200 7.11 -17.89 -15.56
CA GLY A 200 7.97 -18.99 -16.01
C GLY A 200 8.05 -20.19 -15.07
N GLU A 201 7.26 -20.22 -13.99
CA GLU A 201 7.12 -21.41 -13.15
C GLU A 201 6.08 -22.35 -13.77
N LEU A 202 6.51 -23.51 -14.28
CA LEU A 202 5.66 -24.41 -15.09
C LEU A 202 5.08 -25.62 -14.33
N PHE A 203 5.43 -25.82 -13.05
CA PHE A 203 4.97 -26.93 -12.20
C PHE A 203 4.88 -28.29 -12.91
N LEU A 204 5.95 -28.67 -13.64
CA LEU A 204 5.96 -29.83 -14.55
C LEU A 204 5.63 -31.16 -13.86
N ASP A 205 5.99 -31.29 -12.58
CA ASP A 205 5.71 -32.49 -11.77
C ASP A 205 4.21 -32.80 -11.69
N GLU A 206 3.34 -31.78 -11.67
CA GLU A 206 1.89 -31.94 -11.62
C GLU A 206 1.27 -32.21 -12.99
N THR A 207 1.90 -31.72 -14.07
CA THR A 207 1.40 -31.92 -15.43
C THR A 207 1.85 -33.25 -16.01
N GLU A 208 3.07 -33.71 -15.74
CA GLU A 208 3.62 -34.95 -16.32
C GLU A 208 3.47 -36.16 -15.39
N GLY A 209 3.42 -35.96 -14.07
CA GLY A 209 3.49 -37.04 -13.06
C GLY A 209 2.18 -37.81 -12.79
N THR A 210 1.03 -37.37 -13.34
CA THR A 210 -0.29 -37.90 -12.94
C THR A 210 -1.06 -38.67 -14.02
N TYR A 211 -0.51 -38.86 -15.22
CA TYR A 211 -1.13 -39.72 -16.24
C TYR A 211 -0.86 -41.20 -15.96
N LYS A 212 -1.39 -41.71 -14.84
CA LYS A 212 -1.73 -43.15 -14.76
C LYS A 212 -3.03 -43.33 -15.54
N PHE A 213 -2.91 -43.67 -16.82
CA PHE A 213 -4.00 -44.30 -17.55
C PHE A 213 -4.53 -45.44 -16.69
N LYS A 214 -5.78 -45.30 -16.24
CA LYS A 214 -6.52 -46.37 -15.58
C LYS A 214 -7.53 -46.91 -16.58
#